data_AF-A0A835Y5C5-F1
#
_entry.id   AF-A0A835Y5C5-F1
#
_cell.length_a   1.000
_cell.length_b   1.000
_cell.length_c   1.000
_cell.angle_alpha   90.00
_cell.angle_beta   90.00
_cell.angle_gamma   90.00
#
_symmetry.space_group_name_H-M   'P 1'
#
loop_
_entity.id
_entity.type
_entity.pdbx_description
1 polymer ?
#
loop_
_entity_poly.entity_id
_entity_poly.type
_entity_poly.pdbx_seq_one_letter_code
_entity_poly.pdbx_strand_id
1 'polypeptide(L)'
;MADEVSTELTATQYVILAENQRKKKALAETKNQFSKVADENRVLLKQLEDNQRENYQVTEHLRRELLAKTEHIASLEGDLIKLAQDKDAEISALRDASERDKARIRGEGEARARELQAIIDALQADLDNVLEFKERQQEVEEALMRLKEENQVLTEKLEQQRVELDRYYFELNTRMRKEYEQRLEELKKSAEEEVDERLDASVKRILAQNRRMAEELKIHVQETEALQSEVRVLEESRSRLSREVALKTDLEAGYAARGARQAGALREAQARITALEGSLQQVGGWGEGVGGAGGGNGGALEGSLQQVVTDFDRERQASAKAAAAALTDVQAEAEALRRLVKLKTRELKNVRRLAQEVLLQRSDVEAFLLSSLHAVRREVERESLFPSHRGGGGGGGGFGGGGGGADIKDLPWEDRERVLRLLFSKINNQAQQVHFASLPPHPLGLAPGMGTGMGGAGFGAEASELMGPGVATEAGPAPEV
;
A
#
# COMPACT_ATOMS: atom_id res chain seq x y z
N MET A 1 -180.36 -48.43 -87.59
CA MET A 1 -180.91 -49.69 -87.04
C MET A 1 -180.10 -50.02 -85.79
N ALA A 2 -180.68 -50.24 -84.62
CA ALA A 2 -182.10 -50.22 -84.30
C ALA A 2 -182.39 -49.48 -82.98
N ASP A 3 -183.59 -48.91 -82.95
CA ASP A 3 -184.48 -48.59 -81.83
C ASP A 3 -183.96 -47.80 -80.62
N GLU A 4 -184.43 -46.55 -80.58
CA GLU A 4 -184.56 -45.75 -79.36
C GLU A 4 -185.59 -46.41 -78.43
N VAL A 5 -185.16 -46.92 -77.27
CA VAL A 5 -186.09 -47.29 -76.19
C VAL A 5 -186.13 -46.13 -75.20
N SER A 6 -187.17 -45.29 -75.31
CA SER A 6 -187.42 -44.16 -74.41
C SER A 6 -187.82 -44.65 -73.02
N THR A 7 -186.83 -45.01 -72.19
CA THR A 7 -187.04 -45.23 -70.76
C THR A 7 -187.13 -43.88 -70.05
N GLU A 8 -188.35 -43.47 -69.71
CA GLU A 8 -188.56 -42.31 -68.84
C GLU A 8 -187.96 -42.59 -67.46
N LEU A 9 -186.78 -42.03 -67.18
CA LEU A 9 -186.19 -42.10 -65.85
C LEU A 9 -187.14 -41.41 -64.85
N THR A 10 -187.50 -42.14 -63.80
CA THR A 10 -188.31 -41.58 -62.71
C THR A 10 -187.57 -40.43 -62.02
N ALA A 11 -188.29 -39.45 -61.48
CA ALA A 11 -187.69 -38.24 -60.91
C ALA A 11 -186.61 -38.53 -59.85
N THR A 12 -186.76 -39.61 -59.08
CA THR A 12 -185.76 -40.14 -58.14
C THR A 12 -184.47 -40.59 -58.82
N GLN A 13 -184.55 -41.27 -59.98
CA GLN A 13 -183.38 -41.68 -60.77
C GLN A 13 -182.63 -40.48 -61.35
N TYR A 14 -183.35 -39.44 -61.81
CA TYR A 14 -182.73 -38.17 -62.22
C TYR A 14 -182.01 -37.47 -61.06
N VAL A 15 -182.61 -37.42 -59.86
CA VAL A 15 -181.96 -36.88 -58.65
C VAL A 15 -180.70 -37.68 -58.31
N ILE A 16 -180.77 -39.02 -58.30
CA ILE A 16 -179.62 -39.89 -58.03
C ILE A 16 -178.51 -39.73 -59.07
N LEU A 17 -178.85 -39.51 -60.36
CA LEU A 17 -177.86 -39.24 -61.41
C LEU A 17 -177.23 -37.84 -61.26
N ALA A 18 -178.02 -36.81 -60.99
CA ALA A 18 -177.52 -35.46 -60.74
C ALA A 18 -176.64 -35.41 -59.48
N GLU A 19 -177.02 -36.14 -58.42
CA GLU A 19 -176.20 -36.29 -57.21
C GLU A 19 -174.92 -37.09 -57.49
N ASN A 20 -174.98 -38.15 -58.31
CA ASN A 20 -173.78 -38.87 -58.78
C ASN A 20 -172.87 -38.00 -59.64
N GLN A 21 -173.41 -37.14 -60.51
CA GLN A 21 -172.61 -36.19 -61.28
C GLN A 21 -171.97 -35.13 -60.38
N ARG A 22 -172.69 -34.60 -59.38
CA ARG A 22 -172.13 -33.71 -58.35
C ARG A 22 -171.01 -34.40 -57.55
N LYS A 23 -171.24 -35.64 -57.09
CA LYS A 23 -170.23 -36.46 -56.39
C LYS A 23 -169.01 -36.76 -57.27
N LYS A 24 -169.19 -37.12 -58.55
CA LYS A 24 -168.10 -37.33 -59.51
C LYS A 24 -167.32 -36.05 -59.80
N LYS A 25 -168.00 -34.91 -59.94
CA LYS A 25 -167.36 -33.60 -60.12
C LYS A 25 -166.54 -33.21 -58.88
N ALA A 26 -167.13 -33.29 -57.69
CA ALA A 26 -166.42 -33.05 -56.43
C ALA A 26 -165.23 -34.00 -56.24
N LEU A 27 -165.35 -35.29 -56.60
CA LEU A 27 -164.27 -36.26 -56.56
C LEU A 27 -163.15 -35.94 -57.57
N ALA A 28 -163.48 -35.42 -58.76
CA ALA A 28 -162.49 -34.95 -59.72
C ALA A 28 -161.80 -33.66 -59.24
N GLU A 29 -162.54 -32.74 -58.62
CA GLU A 29 -162.02 -31.51 -58.05
C GLU A 29 -161.08 -31.79 -56.87
N THR A 30 -161.45 -32.68 -55.92
CA THR A 30 -160.57 -33.09 -54.83
C THR A 30 -159.38 -33.91 -55.31
N LYS A 31 -159.53 -34.77 -56.34
CA LYS A 31 -158.39 -35.46 -56.97
C LYS A 31 -157.42 -34.48 -57.64
N ASN A 32 -157.93 -33.44 -58.30
CA ASN A 32 -157.10 -32.40 -58.92
C ASN A 32 -156.40 -31.52 -57.87
N GLN A 33 -157.08 -31.19 -56.76
CA GLN A 33 -156.46 -30.53 -55.60
C GLN A 33 -155.38 -31.41 -54.97
N PHE A 34 -155.65 -32.70 -54.77
CA PHE A 34 -154.67 -33.66 -54.24
C PHE A 34 -153.45 -33.81 -55.15
N SER A 35 -153.64 -33.86 -56.48
CA SER A 35 -152.51 -33.88 -57.44
C SER A 35 -151.66 -32.62 -57.30
N LYS A 36 -152.28 -31.42 -57.31
CA LYS A 36 -151.56 -30.15 -57.13
C LYS A 36 -150.76 -30.14 -55.84
N VAL A 37 -151.39 -30.50 -54.71
CA VAL A 37 -150.71 -30.56 -53.41
C VAL A 37 -149.61 -31.63 -53.39
N ALA A 38 -149.75 -32.75 -54.10
CA ALA A 38 -148.70 -33.76 -54.22
C ALA A 38 -147.51 -33.28 -55.09
N ASP A 39 -147.78 -32.59 -56.20
CA ASP A 39 -146.78 -32.00 -57.08
C ASP A 39 -146.06 -30.82 -56.41
N GLU A 40 -146.79 -29.96 -55.69
CA GLU A 40 -146.27 -28.87 -54.85
C GLU A 40 -145.38 -29.44 -53.72
N ASN A 41 -145.84 -30.45 -52.98
CA ASN A 41 -145.00 -31.14 -51.98
C ASN A 41 -143.75 -31.76 -52.62
N ARG A 42 -143.84 -32.34 -53.82
CA ARG A 42 -142.68 -32.91 -54.53
C ARG A 42 -141.67 -31.84 -54.93
N VAL A 43 -142.13 -30.66 -55.36
CA VAL A 43 -141.26 -29.51 -55.66
C VAL A 43 -140.63 -28.97 -54.38
N LEU A 44 -141.39 -28.81 -53.30
CA LEU A 44 -140.90 -28.33 -52.01
C LEU A 44 -139.87 -29.30 -51.39
N LEU A 45 -140.11 -30.62 -51.48
CA LEU A 45 -139.13 -31.63 -51.05
C LEU A 45 -137.84 -31.56 -51.88
N LYS A 46 -137.93 -31.39 -53.21
CA LYS A 46 -136.73 -31.22 -54.04
C LYS A 46 -135.97 -29.92 -53.70
N GLN A 47 -136.69 -28.81 -53.51
CA GLN A 47 -136.09 -27.55 -53.08
C GLN A 47 -135.43 -27.69 -51.70
N LEU A 48 -136.03 -28.45 -50.77
CA LEU A 48 -135.44 -28.74 -49.47
C LEU A 48 -134.17 -29.62 -49.58
N GLU A 49 -134.16 -30.63 -50.44
CA GLU A 49 -132.93 -31.42 -50.74
C GLU A 49 -131.82 -30.56 -51.37
N ASP A 50 -132.15 -29.75 -52.39
CA ASP A 50 -131.16 -28.93 -53.09
C ASP A 50 -130.62 -27.81 -52.17
N ASN A 51 -131.49 -27.16 -51.39
CA ASN A 51 -131.08 -26.23 -50.33
C ASN A 51 -130.20 -26.93 -49.28
N GLN A 52 -130.49 -28.18 -48.89
CA GLN A 52 -129.64 -28.94 -47.96
C GLN A 52 -128.26 -29.25 -48.56
N ARG A 53 -128.20 -29.60 -49.87
CA ARG A 53 -126.94 -29.82 -50.59
C ARG A 53 -126.10 -28.55 -50.67
N GLU A 54 -126.70 -27.41 -51.00
CA GLU A 54 -126.01 -26.12 -51.07
C GLU A 54 -125.51 -25.66 -49.69
N ASN A 55 -126.37 -25.70 -48.66
CA ASN A 55 -125.98 -25.38 -47.28
C ASN A 55 -124.85 -26.30 -46.78
N TYR A 56 -124.88 -27.59 -47.11
CA TYR A 56 -123.80 -28.52 -46.77
C TYR A 56 -122.49 -28.16 -47.49
N GLN A 57 -122.53 -27.86 -48.79
CA GLN A 57 -121.34 -27.45 -49.57
C GLN A 57 -120.72 -26.16 -49.03
N VAL A 58 -121.54 -25.14 -48.73
CA VAL A 58 -121.08 -23.88 -48.12
C VAL A 58 -120.49 -24.13 -46.72
N THR A 59 -121.14 -24.96 -45.90
CA THR A 59 -120.65 -25.31 -44.56
C THR A 59 -119.32 -26.05 -44.62
N GLU A 60 -119.16 -26.99 -45.55
CA GLU A 60 -117.92 -27.73 -45.78
C GLU A 60 -116.79 -26.83 -46.32
N HIS A 61 -117.09 -25.90 -47.23
CA HIS A 61 -116.11 -24.92 -47.71
C HIS A 61 -115.60 -24.04 -46.55
N LEU A 62 -116.53 -23.42 -45.80
CA LEU A 62 -116.19 -22.59 -44.64
C LEU A 62 -115.45 -23.40 -43.56
N ARG A 63 -115.80 -24.66 -43.33
CA ARG A 63 -115.09 -25.56 -42.41
C ARG A 63 -113.63 -25.78 -42.85
N ARG A 64 -113.38 -26.01 -44.13
CA ARG A 64 -112.02 -26.23 -44.67
C ARG A 64 -111.20 -24.95 -44.64
N GLU A 65 -111.79 -23.81 -44.98
CA GLU A 65 -111.13 -22.50 -44.82
C GLU A 65 -110.79 -22.18 -43.36
N LEU A 66 -111.71 -22.45 -42.43
CA LEU A 66 -111.49 -22.24 -41.01
C LEU A 66 -110.34 -23.12 -40.51
N LEU A 67 -110.33 -24.41 -40.87
CA LEU A 67 -109.23 -25.33 -40.53
C LEU A 67 -107.89 -24.83 -41.08
N ALA A 68 -107.80 -24.50 -42.38
CA ALA A 68 -106.57 -23.99 -42.98
C ALA A 68 -106.10 -22.66 -42.34
N LYS A 69 -107.03 -21.78 -41.95
CA LYS A 69 -106.72 -20.53 -41.22
C LYS A 69 -106.26 -20.83 -39.79
N THR A 70 -106.85 -21.81 -39.10
CA THR A 70 -106.41 -22.26 -37.76
C THR A 70 -105.03 -22.91 -37.80
N GLU A 71 -104.75 -23.77 -38.78
CA GLU A 71 -103.43 -24.36 -39.02
C GLU A 71 -102.38 -23.29 -39.30
N HIS A 72 -102.72 -22.28 -40.13
CA HIS A 72 -101.82 -21.16 -40.39
C HIS A 72 -101.57 -20.29 -39.15
N ILE A 73 -102.61 -19.98 -38.37
CA ILE A 73 -102.45 -19.26 -37.09
C ILE A 73 -101.51 -20.04 -36.15
N ALA A 74 -101.74 -21.34 -35.96
CA ALA A 74 -100.88 -22.19 -35.13
C ALA A 74 -99.43 -22.25 -35.63
N SER A 75 -99.20 -22.21 -36.96
CA SER A 75 -97.85 -22.10 -37.53
C SER A 75 -97.16 -20.78 -37.19
N LEU A 76 -97.89 -19.66 -37.30
CA LEU A 76 -97.38 -18.32 -36.98
C LEU A 76 -97.14 -18.15 -35.48
N GLU A 77 -98.02 -18.67 -34.62
CA GLU A 77 -97.84 -18.70 -33.16
C GLU A 77 -96.59 -19.52 -32.79
N GLY A 78 -96.39 -20.69 -33.42
CA GLY A 78 -95.21 -21.51 -33.24
C GLY A 78 -93.91 -20.83 -33.67
N ASP A 79 -93.91 -20.08 -34.77
CA ASP A 79 -92.74 -19.33 -35.24
C ASP A 79 -92.47 -18.06 -34.42
N LEU A 80 -93.52 -17.39 -33.91
CA LEU A 80 -93.37 -16.30 -32.93
C LEU A 80 -92.75 -16.78 -31.61
N ILE A 81 -93.12 -17.98 -31.13
CA ILE A 81 -92.53 -18.58 -29.93
C ILE A 81 -91.04 -18.89 -30.14
N LYS A 82 -90.65 -19.48 -31.29
CA LYS A 82 -89.23 -19.70 -31.63
C LYS A 82 -88.46 -18.38 -31.68
N LEU A 83 -88.98 -17.39 -32.40
CA LEU A 83 -88.32 -16.09 -32.54
C LEU A 83 -88.15 -15.38 -31.19
N ALA A 84 -89.10 -15.51 -30.26
CA ALA A 84 -88.94 -15.03 -28.89
C ALA A 84 -87.81 -15.77 -28.14
N GLN A 85 -87.79 -17.11 -28.21
CA GLN A 85 -86.74 -17.93 -27.58
C GLN A 85 -85.34 -17.63 -28.13
N ASP A 86 -85.21 -17.49 -29.45
CA ASP A 86 -83.95 -17.13 -30.12
C ASP A 86 -83.47 -15.73 -29.69
N LYS A 87 -84.40 -14.77 -29.53
CA LYS A 87 -84.07 -13.40 -29.09
C LYS A 87 -83.73 -13.32 -27.61
N ASP A 88 -84.42 -14.07 -26.74
CA ASP A 88 -84.05 -14.17 -25.33
C ASP A 88 -82.67 -14.85 -25.15
N ALA A 89 -82.37 -15.87 -25.96
CA ALA A 89 -81.05 -16.50 -25.99
C ALA A 89 -79.94 -15.55 -26.47
N GLU A 90 -80.19 -14.77 -27.54
CA GLU A 90 -79.27 -13.74 -28.03
C GLU A 90 -79.03 -12.63 -26.99
N ILE A 91 -80.09 -12.14 -26.34
CA ILE A 91 -80.01 -11.14 -25.27
C ILE A 91 -79.22 -11.69 -24.07
N SER A 92 -79.44 -12.95 -23.69
CA SER A 92 -78.69 -13.60 -22.63
C SER A 92 -77.20 -13.72 -22.98
N ALA A 93 -76.88 -14.22 -24.17
CA ALA A 93 -75.49 -14.36 -24.64
C ALA A 93 -74.74 -13.01 -24.73
N LEU A 94 -75.43 -11.93 -25.14
CA LEU A 94 -74.86 -10.58 -25.19
C LEU A 94 -74.64 -9.98 -23.78
N ARG A 95 -75.55 -10.25 -22.83
CA ARG A 95 -75.38 -9.85 -21.41
C ARG A 95 -74.19 -10.58 -20.79
N ASP A 96 -74.16 -11.89 -20.92
CA ASP A 96 -73.06 -12.78 -20.52
C ASP A 96 -71.70 -12.30 -21.05
N ALA A 97 -71.60 -12.00 -22.34
CA ALA A 97 -70.38 -11.48 -22.95
C ALA A 97 -69.98 -10.12 -22.36
N SER A 98 -70.94 -9.20 -22.23
CA SER A 98 -70.71 -7.89 -21.62
C SER A 98 -70.27 -7.98 -20.15
N GLU A 99 -70.78 -8.94 -19.40
CA GLU A 99 -70.38 -9.17 -18.00
C GLU A 99 -69.01 -9.81 -17.88
N ARG A 100 -68.65 -10.74 -18.78
CA ARG A 100 -67.27 -11.28 -18.89
C ARG A 100 -66.26 -10.18 -19.21
N ASP A 101 -66.55 -9.30 -20.17
CA ASP A 101 -65.66 -8.17 -20.48
C ASP A 101 -65.56 -7.15 -19.35
N LYS A 102 -66.67 -6.81 -18.68
CA LYS A 102 -66.64 -5.96 -17.47
C LYS A 102 -65.84 -6.59 -16.35
N ALA A 103 -65.94 -7.91 -16.16
CA ALA A 103 -65.15 -8.64 -15.16
C ALA A 103 -63.66 -8.65 -15.52
N ARG A 104 -63.31 -8.91 -16.79
CA ARG A 104 -61.94 -8.87 -17.30
C ARG A 104 -61.31 -7.49 -17.12
N ILE A 105 -61.99 -6.42 -17.56
CA ILE A 105 -61.49 -5.04 -17.46
C ILE A 105 -61.31 -4.62 -15.99
N ARG A 106 -62.22 -5.02 -15.09
CA ARG A 106 -62.03 -4.81 -13.64
C ARG A 106 -60.82 -5.58 -13.11
N GLY A 107 -60.67 -6.87 -13.45
CA GLY A 107 -59.54 -7.68 -13.02
C GLY A 107 -58.18 -7.14 -13.51
N GLU A 108 -58.10 -6.70 -14.77
CA GLU A 108 -56.92 -6.02 -15.34
C GLU A 108 -56.63 -4.69 -14.63
N GLY A 109 -57.67 -3.91 -14.31
CA GLY A 109 -57.54 -2.65 -13.56
C GLY A 109 -57.07 -2.87 -12.11
N GLU A 110 -57.65 -3.84 -11.41
CA GLU A 110 -57.26 -4.22 -10.06
C GLU A 110 -55.84 -4.80 -10.00
N ALA A 111 -55.44 -5.62 -10.99
CA ALA A 111 -54.09 -6.14 -11.08
C ALA A 111 -53.07 -4.99 -11.21
N ARG A 112 -53.29 -4.07 -12.17
CA ARG A 112 -52.44 -2.88 -12.34
C ARG A 112 -52.44 -1.97 -11.12
N ALA A 113 -53.55 -1.84 -10.40
CA ALA A 113 -53.61 -1.08 -9.15
C ALA A 113 -52.74 -1.71 -8.05
N ARG A 114 -52.76 -3.06 -7.92
CA ARG A 114 -51.88 -3.79 -6.98
C ARG A 114 -50.41 -3.69 -7.39
N GLU A 115 -50.10 -3.81 -8.68
CA GLU A 115 -48.74 -3.66 -9.23
C GLU A 115 -48.18 -2.26 -8.96
N LEU A 116 -48.96 -1.20 -9.24
CA LEU A 116 -48.56 0.18 -8.98
C LEU A 116 -48.43 0.46 -7.48
N GLN A 117 -49.30 -0.09 -6.64
CA GLN A 117 -49.16 0.06 -5.18
C GLN A 117 -47.87 -0.63 -4.68
N ALA A 118 -47.58 -1.86 -5.12
CA ALA A 118 -46.35 -2.55 -4.73
C ALA A 118 -45.08 -1.80 -5.18
N ILE A 119 -45.11 -1.11 -6.33
CA ILE A 119 -44.02 -0.23 -6.78
C ILE A 119 -43.92 1.02 -5.88
N ILE A 120 -45.04 1.61 -5.46
CA ILE A 120 -45.05 2.75 -4.53
C ILE A 120 -44.48 2.33 -3.16
N ASP A 121 -44.92 1.19 -2.62
CA ASP A 121 -44.47 0.65 -1.34
C ASP A 121 -42.96 0.35 -1.36
N ALA A 122 -42.44 -0.20 -2.47
CA ALA A 122 -41.01 -0.43 -2.66
C ALA A 122 -40.20 0.87 -2.74
N LEU A 123 -40.68 1.86 -3.52
CA LEU A 123 -40.02 3.17 -3.63
C LEU A 123 -40.08 3.99 -2.32
N GLN A 124 -41.07 3.74 -1.45
CA GLN A 124 -41.13 4.30 -0.10
C GLN A 124 -40.06 3.65 0.79
N ALA A 125 -39.95 2.32 0.79
CA ALA A 125 -38.88 1.63 1.53
C ALA A 125 -37.48 2.05 1.06
N ASP A 126 -37.25 2.20 -0.24
CA ASP A 126 -35.98 2.71 -0.78
C ASP A 126 -35.70 4.17 -0.37
N LEU A 127 -36.73 5.02 -0.30
CA LEU A 127 -36.60 6.39 0.19
C LEU A 127 -36.23 6.42 1.67
N ASP A 128 -36.90 5.63 2.51
CA ASP A 128 -36.62 5.54 3.95
C ASP A 128 -35.20 5.00 4.20
N ASN A 129 -34.77 3.97 3.47
CA ASN A 129 -33.38 3.47 3.48
C ASN A 129 -32.36 4.57 3.12
N VAL A 130 -32.66 5.42 2.14
CA VAL A 130 -31.80 6.55 1.73
C VAL A 130 -31.81 7.69 2.77
N LEU A 131 -32.89 7.87 3.53
CA LEU A 131 -32.95 8.81 4.64
C LEU A 131 -32.11 8.30 5.83
N GLU A 132 -32.31 7.05 6.27
CA GLU A 132 -31.46 6.43 7.31
C GLU A 132 -29.97 6.47 6.95
N PHE A 133 -29.64 6.22 5.67
CA PHE A 133 -28.25 6.29 5.18
C PHE A 133 -27.68 7.71 5.34
N LYS A 134 -28.44 8.76 5.03
CA LYS A 134 -27.98 10.16 5.17
C LYS A 134 -27.81 10.57 6.62
N GLU A 135 -28.69 10.14 7.51
CA GLU A 135 -28.57 10.40 8.96
C GLU A 135 -27.30 9.74 9.50
N ARG A 136 -27.09 8.45 9.22
CA ARG A 136 -25.87 7.72 9.60
C ARG A 136 -24.60 8.31 8.94
N GLN A 137 -24.69 8.78 7.70
CA GLN A 137 -23.59 9.48 7.03
C GLN A 137 -23.22 10.77 7.78
N GLN A 138 -24.20 11.59 8.16
CA GLN A 138 -23.96 12.81 8.93
C GLN A 138 -23.34 12.50 10.30
N GLU A 139 -23.85 11.51 11.04
CA GLU A 139 -23.27 11.08 12.32
C GLU A 139 -21.80 10.68 12.18
N VAL A 140 -21.45 9.92 11.14
CA VAL A 140 -20.08 9.50 10.85
C VAL A 140 -19.20 10.66 10.39
N GLU A 141 -19.72 11.59 9.57
CA GLU A 141 -18.98 12.78 9.15
C GLU A 141 -18.70 13.74 10.33
N GLU A 142 -19.68 13.95 11.21
CA GLU A 142 -19.49 14.71 12.45
C GLU A 142 -18.48 14.03 13.39
N ALA A 143 -18.56 12.71 13.58
CA ALA A 143 -17.59 11.96 14.39
C ALA A 143 -16.17 12.04 13.81
N LEU A 144 -16.04 11.95 12.47
CA LEU A 144 -14.76 12.12 11.77
C LEU A 144 -14.20 13.55 11.89
N MET A 145 -15.05 14.57 11.93
CA MET A 145 -14.61 15.96 12.17
C MET A 145 -14.11 16.15 13.60
N ARG A 146 -14.89 15.70 14.61
CA ARG A 146 -14.47 15.76 16.03
C ARG A 146 -13.15 15.02 16.26
N LEU A 147 -12.99 13.81 15.70
CA LEU A 147 -11.74 13.05 15.78
C LEU A 147 -10.56 13.74 15.07
N LYS A 148 -10.78 14.47 13.96
CA LYS A 148 -9.72 15.27 13.31
C LYS A 148 -9.29 16.44 14.19
N GLU A 149 -10.25 17.16 14.78
CA GLU A 149 -9.99 18.28 15.70
C GLU A 149 -9.23 17.81 16.96
N GLU A 150 -9.63 16.68 17.56
CA GLU A 150 -8.91 16.05 18.66
C GLU A 150 -7.47 15.66 18.28
N ASN A 151 -7.26 15.06 17.10
CA ASN A 151 -5.92 14.71 16.62
C ASN A 151 -5.06 15.94 16.31
N GLN A 152 -5.64 17.03 15.79
CA GLN A 152 -4.94 18.31 15.61
C GLN A 152 -4.50 18.88 16.97
N VAL A 153 -5.41 18.99 17.94
CA VAL A 153 -5.12 19.50 19.29
C VAL A 153 -4.10 18.62 20.03
N LEU A 154 -4.10 17.30 19.83
CA LEU A 154 -3.07 16.40 20.37
C LEU A 154 -1.71 16.61 19.67
N THR A 155 -1.70 16.82 18.36
CA THR A 155 -0.48 17.09 17.60
C THR A 155 0.15 18.42 18.01
N GLU A 156 -0.65 19.47 18.17
CA GLU A 156 -0.20 20.78 18.67
C GLU A 156 0.38 20.69 20.08
N LYS A 157 -0.26 19.93 20.99
CA LYS A 157 0.26 19.70 22.35
C LYS A 157 1.59 18.96 22.34
N LEU A 158 1.75 17.94 21.48
CA LEU A 158 3.01 17.20 21.34
C LEU A 158 4.12 18.07 20.71
N GLU A 159 3.79 18.95 19.77
CA GLU A 159 4.75 19.93 19.22
C GLU A 159 5.14 21.00 20.26
N GLN A 160 4.19 21.51 21.04
CA GLN A 160 4.47 22.41 22.17
C GLN A 160 5.41 21.75 23.19
N GLN A 161 5.11 20.52 23.61
CA GLN A 161 5.98 19.75 24.52
C GLN A 161 7.38 19.49 23.92
N ARG A 162 7.48 19.22 22.61
CA ARG A 162 8.77 19.10 21.92
C ARG A 162 9.56 20.41 21.98
N VAL A 163 8.93 21.54 21.66
CA VAL A 163 9.55 22.88 21.69
C VAL A 163 9.97 23.29 23.10
N GLU A 164 9.18 22.95 24.13
CA GLU A 164 9.54 23.17 25.53
C GLU A 164 10.76 22.34 25.96
N LEU A 165 10.81 21.06 25.56
CA LEU A 165 11.96 20.19 25.82
C LEU A 165 13.21 20.63 25.04
N ASP A 166 13.08 20.94 23.75
CA ASP A 166 14.16 21.46 22.90
C ASP A 166 14.74 22.74 23.52
N ARG A 167 13.88 23.65 23.99
CA ARG A 167 14.28 24.86 24.71
C ARG A 167 14.97 24.55 26.04
N TYR A 168 14.42 23.65 26.85
CA TYR A 168 15.01 23.26 28.14
C TYR A 168 16.43 22.69 27.94
N TYR A 169 16.60 21.77 26.99
CA TYR A 169 17.90 21.20 26.68
C TYR A 169 18.85 22.22 26.04
N PHE A 170 18.36 23.17 25.24
CA PHE A 170 19.18 24.26 24.72
C PHE A 170 19.68 25.20 25.83
N GLU A 171 18.80 25.62 26.75
CA GLU A 171 19.17 26.43 27.91
C GLU A 171 20.15 25.68 28.83
N LEU A 172 19.91 24.40 29.11
CA LEU A 172 20.78 23.56 29.92
C LEU A 172 22.17 23.39 29.28
N ASN A 173 22.23 23.02 27.99
CA ASN A 173 23.50 22.94 27.26
C ASN A 173 24.25 24.27 27.22
N THR A 174 23.53 25.39 27.13
CA THR A 174 24.13 26.74 27.16
C THR A 174 24.72 27.08 28.54
N ARG A 175 24.07 26.66 29.63
CA ARG A 175 24.61 26.81 31.00
C ARG A 175 25.84 25.93 31.19
N MET A 176 25.75 24.64 30.86
CA MET A 176 26.88 23.70 30.95
C MET A 176 28.09 24.17 30.14
N ARG A 177 27.90 24.67 28.91
CA ARG A 177 28.98 25.24 28.09
C ARG A 177 29.66 26.41 28.79
N LYS A 178 28.88 27.37 29.32
CA LYS A 178 29.43 28.51 30.06
C LYS A 178 30.19 28.08 31.32
N GLU A 179 29.71 27.09 32.07
CA GLU A 179 30.43 26.54 33.22
C GLU A 179 31.75 25.86 32.82
N TYR A 180 31.78 25.11 31.71
CA TYR A 180 33.03 24.52 31.21
C TYR A 180 33.99 25.58 30.63
N GLU A 181 33.48 26.60 29.94
CA GLU A 181 34.26 27.74 29.46
C GLU A 181 34.86 28.54 30.63
N GLN A 182 34.08 28.79 31.69
CA GLN A 182 34.55 29.44 32.92
C GLN A 182 35.64 28.62 33.62
N ARG A 183 35.40 27.33 33.88
CA ARG A 183 36.41 26.46 34.50
C ARG A 183 37.68 26.33 33.66
N LEU A 184 37.55 26.31 32.33
CA LEU A 184 38.72 26.29 31.43
C LEU A 184 39.50 27.62 31.51
N GLU A 185 38.81 28.76 31.60
CA GLU A 185 39.44 30.08 31.73
C GLU A 185 40.08 30.30 33.11
N GLU A 186 39.46 29.77 34.17
CA GLU A 186 40.03 29.71 35.53
C GLU A 186 41.30 28.85 35.55
N LEU A 187 41.27 27.66 34.95
CA LEU A 187 42.42 26.77 34.84
C LEU A 187 43.57 27.36 33.99
N LYS A 188 43.26 28.12 32.92
CA LYS A 188 44.29 28.88 32.19
C LYS A 188 44.94 29.91 33.10
N LYS A 189 44.15 30.75 33.78
CA LYS A 189 44.67 31.81 34.65
C LYS A 189 45.52 31.26 35.79
N SER A 190 45.08 30.21 36.47
CA SER A 190 45.91 29.58 37.50
C SER A 190 47.19 28.97 36.92
N ALA A 191 47.18 28.46 35.69
CA ALA A 191 48.39 27.95 35.03
C ALA A 191 49.33 29.07 34.54
N GLU A 192 48.78 30.21 34.10
CA GLU A 192 49.53 31.41 33.74
C GLU A 192 50.15 32.05 35.01
N GLU A 193 49.38 32.19 36.08
CA GLU A 193 49.84 32.63 37.41
C GLU A 193 50.92 31.69 37.97
N GLU A 194 50.75 30.36 37.90
CA GLU A 194 51.78 29.40 38.29
C GLU A 194 53.05 29.52 37.42
N VAL A 195 52.93 29.77 36.12
CA VAL A 195 54.08 29.97 35.23
C VAL A 195 54.80 31.26 35.57
N ASP A 196 54.08 32.36 35.80
CA ASP A 196 54.66 33.63 36.20
C ASP A 196 55.33 33.54 37.58
N GLU A 197 54.72 32.90 38.58
CA GLU A 197 55.36 32.66 39.89
C GLU A 197 56.66 31.83 39.75
N ARG A 198 56.64 30.78 38.92
CA ARG A 198 57.82 29.94 38.65
C ARG A 198 58.92 30.71 37.90
N LEU A 199 58.55 31.54 36.93
CA LEU A 199 59.48 32.42 36.21
C LEU A 199 60.08 33.46 37.15
N ASP A 200 59.26 34.13 37.96
CA ASP A 200 59.68 35.16 38.90
C ASP A 200 60.57 34.59 40.02
N ALA A 201 60.26 33.38 40.51
CA ALA A 201 61.14 32.61 41.39
C ALA A 201 62.48 32.20 40.73
N SER A 202 62.46 31.87 39.43
CA SER A 202 63.67 31.56 38.65
C SER A 202 64.52 32.82 38.43
N VAL A 203 63.91 33.95 38.07
CA VAL A 203 64.58 35.25 37.90
C VAL A 203 65.18 35.71 39.24
N LYS A 204 64.44 35.62 40.35
CA LYS A 204 64.98 35.92 41.70
C LYS A 204 66.19 35.03 42.05
N ARG A 205 66.16 33.75 41.68
CA ARG A 205 67.29 32.81 41.86
C ARG A 205 68.50 33.19 41.00
N ILE A 206 68.30 33.52 39.72
CA ILE A 206 69.36 33.96 38.79
C ILE A 206 69.98 35.28 39.27
N LEU A 207 69.16 36.25 39.71
CA LEU A 207 69.66 37.51 40.26
C LEU A 207 70.45 37.31 41.57
N ALA A 208 70.03 36.38 42.43
CA ALA A 208 70.80 36.01 43.62
C ALA A 208 72.13 35.31 43.27
N GLN A 209 72.15 34.44 42.26
CA GLN A 209 73.37 33.82 41.76
C GLN A 209 74.31 34.84 41.13
N ASN A 210 73.80 35.78 40.32
CA ASN A 210 74.59 36.85 39.73
C ASN A 210 75.20 37.79 40.79
N ARG A 211 74.52 38.04 41.91
CA ARG A 211 75.11 38.75 43.05
C ARG A 211 76.26 37.96 43.69
N ARG A 212 76.08 36.66 43.96
CA ARG A 212 77.14 35.79 44.50
C ARG A 212 78.35 35.74 43.58
N MET A 213 78.14 35.52 42.28
CA MET A 213 79.24 35.53 41.28
C MET A 213 79.93 36.89 41.21
N ALA A 214 79.22 38.01 41.39
CA ALA A 214 79.83 39.34 41.47
C ALA A 214 80.62 39.56 42.78
N GLU A 215 80.19 38.97 43.89
CA GLU A 215 80.92 38.97 45.18
C GLU A 215 82.17 38.07 45.12
N GLU A 216 82.05 36.87 44.54
CA GLU A 216 83.15 35.93 44.26
C GLU A 216 84.19 36.56 43.31
N LEU A 217 83.74 37.15 42.19
CA LEU A 217 84.61 37.90 41.28
C LEU A 217 85.30 39.09 41.96
N LYS A 218 84.59 39.81 42.86
CA LYS A 218 85.19 40.91 43.63
C LYS A 218 86.25 40.40 44.60
N ILE A 219 86.02 39.27 45.28
CA ILE A 219 87.01 38.63 46.15
C ILE A 219 88.23 38.23 45.32
N HIS A 220 88.05 37.56 44.18
CA HIS A 220 89.16 37.19 43.29
C HIS A 220 89.91 38.41 42.71
N VAL A 221 89.23 39.52 42.39
CA VAL A 221 89.90 40.78 42.03
C VAL A 221 90.77 41.26 43.20
N GLN A 222 90.23 41.33 44.42
CA GLN A 222 90.98 41.75 45.61
C GLN A 222 92.16 40.82 45.95
N GLU A 223 92.01 39.51 45.76
CA GLU A 223 93.08 38.51 45.88
C GLU A 223 94.17 38.74 44.82
N THR A 224 93.80 38.98 43.55
CA THR A 224 94.79 39.29 42.50
C THR A 224 95.45 40.66 42.68
N GLU A 225 94.77 41.66 43.22
CA GLU A 225 95.36 42.95 43.60
C GLU A 225 96.36 42.78 44.76
N ALA A 226 96.00 42.00 45.78
CA ALA A 226 96.88 41.67 46.91
C ALA A 226 98.13 40.92 46.43
N LEU A 227 97.98 39.87 45.63
CA LEU A 227 99.08 39.11 45.04
C LEU A 227 99.94 39.98 44.10
N GLN A 228 99.34 40.89 43.31
CA GLN A 228 100.11 41.87 42.53
C GLN A 228 100.90 42.84 43.42
N SER A 229 100.36 43.23 44.58
CA SER A 229 101.08 44.08 45.53
C SER A 229 102.25 43.34 46.19
N GLU A 230 102.07 42.07 46.53
CA GLU A 230 103.12 41.20 47.05
C GLU A 230 104.21 40.96 45.99
N VAL A 231 103.83 40.66 44.75
CA VAL A 231 104.76 40.55 43.61
C VAL A 231 105.57 41.83 43.44
N ARG A 232 104.97 43.03 43.52
CA ARG A 232 105.71 44.30 43.45
C ARG A 232 106.71 44.46 44.60
N VAL A 233 106.35 44.08 45.83
CA VAL A 233 107.26 44.12 47.00
C VAL A 233 108.39 43.09 46.86
N LEU A 234 108.11 41.91 46.30
CA LEU A 234 109.10 40.89 45.97
C LEU A 234 110.01 41.31 44.81
N GLU A 235 109.51 42.02 43.81
CA GLU A 235 110.30 42.61 42.73
C GLU A 235 111.17 43.77 43.22
N GLU A 236 110.65 44.65 44.08
CA GLU A 236 111.42 45.71 44.73
C GLU A 236 112.53 45.14 45.61
N SER A 237 112.21 44.18 46.48
CA SER A 237 113.21 43.56 47.36
C SER A 237 114.22 42.73 46.58
N ARG A 238 113.81 42.00 45.52
CA ARG A 238 114.73 41.38 44.54
C ARG A 238 115.62 42.42 43.86
N SER A 239 115.09 43.60 43.50
CA SER A 239 115.88 44.68 42.90
C SER A 239 116.88 45.27 43.89
N ARG A 240 116.48 45.48 45.16
CA ARG A 240 117.37 45.95 46.24
C ARG A 240 118.46 44.92 46.54
N LEU A 241 118.10 43.66 46.75
CA LEU A 241 119.04 42.55 46.98
C LEU A 241 119.99 42.34 45.79
N SER A 242 119.51 42.47 44.55
CA SER A 242 120.37 42.42 43.35
C SER A 242 121.39 43.57 43.32
N ARG A 243 120.99 44.79 43.72
CA ARG A 243 121.90 45.93 43.87
C ARG A 243 122.87 45.76 45.04
N GLU A 244 122.43 45.18 46.16
CA GLU A 244 123.30 44.88 47.30
C GLU A 244 124.30 43.76 46.98
N VAL A 245 123.89 42.74 46.22
CA VAL A 245 124.79 41.71 45.70
C VAL A 245 125.77 42.33 44.72
N ALA A 246 125.34 43.19 43.79
CA ALA A 246 126.24 43.90 42.87
C ALA A 246 127.27 44.75 43.64
N LEU A 247 126.84 45.56 44.62
CA LEU A 247 127.71 46.35 45.48
C LEU A 247 128.64 45.48 46.33
N LYS A 248 128.19 44.30 46.80
CA LYS A 248 129.06 43.34 47.49
C LYS A 248 130.08 42.71 46.54
N THR A 249 129.71 42.34 45.32
CA THR A 249 130.66 41.85 44.32
C THR A 249 131.65 42.93 43.88
N ASP A 250 131.25 44.20 43.82
CA ASP A 250 132.16 45.33 43.55
C ASP A 250 133.10 45.59 44.74
N LEU A 251 132.60 45.50 45.98
CA LEU A 251 133.41 45.58 47.19
C LEU A 251 134.38 44.40 47.30
N GLU A 252 133.93 43.18 47.03
CA GLU A 252 134.74 41.96 46.98
C GLU A 252 135.76 42.02 45.85
N ALA A 253 135.42 42.54 44.67
CA ALA A 253 136.39 42.84 43.61
C ALA A 253 137.39 43.92 44.06
N GLY A 254 136.96 44.93 44.82
CA GLY A 254 137.83 45.94 45.44
C GLY A 254 138.73 45.39 46.55
N TYR A 255 138.24 44.42 47.34
CA TYR A 255 139.04 43.69 48.33
C TYR A 255 139.97 42.67 47.68
N ALA A 256 139.57 42.03 46.59
CA ALA A 256 140.41 41.17 45.76
C ALA A 256 141.47 41.98 45.01
N ALA A 257 141.17 43.22 44.58
CA ALA A 257 142.15 44.12 43.97
C ALA A 257 143.15 44.68 45.00
N ARG A 258 142.68 45.04 46.21
CA ARG A 258 143.56 45.39 47.34
C ARG A 258 144.40 44.19 47.79
N GLY A 259 143.78 43.02 47.89
CA GLY A 259 144.40 41.73 48.18
C GLY A 259 145.39 41.30 47.09
N ALA A 260 145.15 41.62 45.81
CA ALA A 260 146.07 41.36 44.72
C ALA A 260 147.28 42.30 44.75
N ARG A 261 147.11 43.56 45.16
CA ARG A 261 148.21 44.52 45.40
C ARG A 261 149.02 44.15 46.65
N GLN A 262 148.35 43.77 47.73
CA GLN A 262 148.99 43.26 48.95
C GLN A 262 149.66 41.91 48.73
N ALA A 263 149.08 41.01 47.91
CA ALA A 263 149.72 39.79 47.42
C ALA A 263 150.78 40.06 46.34
N GLY A 264 150.85 41.28 45.78
CA GLY A 264 152.01 41.75 45.02
C GLY A 264 153.19 41.92 45.96
N ALA A 265 153.02 42.79 46.96
CA ALA A 265 154.03 43.01 48.01
C ALA A 265 154.38 41.74 48.81
N LEU A 266 153.39 40.89 49.11
CA LEU A 266 153.64 39.60 49.75
C LEU A 266 154.33 38.62 48.79
N ARG A 267 154.04 38.57 47.48
CA ARG A 267 154.85 37.75 46.55
C ARG A 267 156.27 38.28 46.41
N GLU A 268 156.50 39.59 46.52
CA GLU A 268 157.84 40.18 46.48
C GLU A 268 158.66 39.88 47.75
N ALA A 269 157.99 39.78 48.91
CA ALA A 269 158.57 39.24 50.14
C ALA A 269 158.72 37.71 50.10
N GLN A 270 157.72 36.99 49.61
CA GLN A 270 157.68 35.53 49.56
C GLN A 270 158.56 34.96 48.45
N ALA A 271 158.92 35.71 47.40
CA ALA A 271 159.98 35.30 46.46
C ALA A 271 161.36 35.18 47.14
N ARG A 272 161.55 35.82 48.31
CA ARG A 272 162.72 35.63 49.18
C ARG A 272 162.57 34.46 50.15
N ILE A 273 161.36 33.92 50.30
CA ILE A 273 161.02 32.82 51.18
C ILE A 273 160.90 31.51 50.39
N THR A 274 160.30 31.48 49.20
CA THR A 274 160.21 30.30 48.31
C THR A 274 161.55 29.92 47.65
N ALA A 275 162.65 30.53 48.07
CA ALA A 275 163.99 29.97 47.92
C ALA A 275 164.28 28.85 48.97
N LEU A 276 163.39 28.70 49.95
CA LEU A 276 163.29 27.63 50.94
C LEU A 276 161.87 27.06 50.84
N GLU A 277 161.73 25.73 50.80
CA GLU A 277 160.45 25.02 51.05
C GLU A 277 159.23 25.52 50.23
N GLY A 278 159.00 25.09 48.99
CA GLY A 278 159.54 23.90 48.35
C GLY A 278 158.71 22.66 48.66
N SER A 279 157.52 22.57 48.05
CA SER A 279 156.55 21.44 48.12
C SER A 279 155.80 21.30 49.46
N LEU A 280 154.60 20.70 49.57
CA LEU A 280 153.80 19.92 48.61
C LEU A 280 152.28 19.83 48.98
N GLN A 281 151.38 20.04 48.00
CA GLN A 281 150.00 19.44 47.85
C GLN A 281 148.90 19.58 48.94
N GLN A 282 147.61 19.17 48.75
CA GLN A 282 146.64 19.28 47.62
C GLN A 282 145.29 18.56 47.95
N VAL A 283 144.12 19.26 47.92
CA VAL A 283 142.70 18.76 47.71
C VAL A 283 142.17 17.69 48.71
N GLY A 284 140.91 17.58 49.19
CA GLY A 284 139.52 17.88 48.74
C GLY A 284 138.69 16.55 48.82
N GLY A 285 137.35 16.41 48.77
CA GLY A 285 136.14 17.28 48.64
C GLY A 285 134.87 16.40 48.45
N TRP A 286 133.70 16.98 48.07
CA TRP A 286 132.46 16.33 47.47
C TRP A 286 131.54 15.46 48.39
N GLY A 287 130.22 15.20 48.14
CA GLY A 287 129.23 15.56 47.06
C GLY A 287 127.72 15.13 47.31
N GLU A 288 126.81 15.23 46.30
CA GLU A 288 125.29 15.26 46.32
C GLU A 288 124.53 14.04 45.62
N GLY A 289 123.18 13.90 45.38
CA GLY A 289 121.87 14.60 45.64
C GLY A 289 120.60 14.05 44.83
N VAL A 290 119.34 14.54 45.08
CA VAL A 290 118.03 14.41 44.27
C VAL A 290 117.26 13.03 44.27
N GLY A 291 115.95 12.75 43.96
CA GLY A 291 114.63 13.41 43.58
C GLY A 291 113.86 12.64 42.42
N GLY A 292 112.51 12.59 42.12
CA GLY A 292 111.18 13.05 42.65
C GLY A 292 109.93 12.77 41.68
N ALA A 293 108.64 12.95 42.11
CA ALA A 293 107.31 12.94 41.36
C ALA A 293 106.69 11.59 40.79
N GLY A 294 105.41 11.40 40.33
CA GLY A 294 104.08 12.12 40.40
C GLY A 294 102.95 11.66 39.37
N GLY A 295 101.61 11.67 39.70
CA GLY A 295 100.40 11.43 38.80
C GLY A 295 99.25 10.53 39.37
N GLY A 296 97.99 10.30 38.89
CA GLY A 296 97.03 10.87 37.86
C GLY A 296 95.76 9.96 37.56
N ASN A 297 94.52 10.45 37.21
CA ASN A 297 93.28 9.63 36.85
C ASN A 297 92.07 10.40 36.17
N GLY A 298 91.23 9.75 35.34
CA GLY A 298 89.83 10.19 34.98
C GLY A 298 89.23 9.60 33.67
N GLY A 299 87.94 9.18 33.64
CA GLY A 299 87.31 8.71 32.36
C GLY A 299 85.94 7.98 32.35
N ALA A 300 85.03 8.17 33.32
CA ALA A 300 83.85 7.28 33.50
C ALA A 300 82.45 7.82 33.09
N LEU A 301 82.31 9.10 32.74
CA LEU A 301 80.98 9.74 32.60
C LEU A 301 80.41 9.77 31.16
N GLU A 302 81.26 9.71 30.14
CA GLU A 302 80.88 10.04 28.76
C GLU A 302 80.06 8.94 28.07
N GLY A 303 80.35 7.66 28.36
CA GLY A 303 79.62 6.52 27.77
C GLY A 303 78.16 6.42 28.23
N SER A 304 77.85 6.86 29.45
CA SER A 304 76.48 6.80 30.00
C SER A 304 75.50 7.71 29.26
N LEU A 305 75.96 8.90 28.85
CA LEU A 305 75.16 9.87 28.09
C LEU A 305 74.90 9.40 26.64
N GLN A 306 75.87 8.75 26.00
CA GLN A 306 75.70 8.22 24.64
C GLN A 306 74.67 7.08 24.60
N GLN A 307 74.68 6.18 25.59
CA GLN A 307 73.73 5.08 25.72
C GLN A 307 72.27 5.58 25.69
N VAL A 308 71.91 6.50 26.59
CA VAL A 308 70.51 6.99 26.76
C VAL A 308 69.98 7.66 25.50
N VAL A 309 70.82 8.42 24.76
CA VAL A 309 70.42 9.03 23.48
C VAL A 309 70.08 7.96 22.44
N THR A 310 70.89 6.91 22.32
CA THR A 310 70.63 5.83 21.34
C THR A 310 69.37 5.02 21.65
N ASP A 311 69.05 4.81 22.93
CA ASP A 311 67.84 4.09 23.33
C ASP A 311 66.58 4.96 23.13
N PHE A 312 66.65 6.27 23.36
CA PHE A 312 65.53 7.19 23.09
C PHE A 312 65.21 7.32 21.60
N ASP A 313 66.22 7.42 20.72
CA ASP A 313 65.99 7.42 19.27
C ASP A 313 65.43 6.06 18.77
N ARG A 314 65.81 4.96 19.42
CA ARG A 314 65.28 3.62 19.13
C ARG A 314 63.80 3.50 19.50
N GLU A 315 63.41 3.96 20.69
CA GLU A 315 62.02 4.00 21.15
C GLU A 315 61.17 4.95 20.28
N ARG A 316 61.70 6.11 19.92
CA ARG A 316 61.08 7.05 18.98
C ARG A 316 60.86 6.44 17.60
N GLN A 317 61.84 5.71 17.06
CA GLN A 317 61.69 5.00 15.78
C GLN A 317 60.70 3.84 15.86
N ALA A 318 60.66 3.10 16.97
CA ALA A 318 59.68 2.03 17.20
C ALA A 318 58.25 2.63 17.25
N SER A 319 58.06 3.70 18.00
CA SER A 319 56.78 4.42 18.13
C SER A 319 56.31 4.99 16.79
N ALA A 320 57.21 5.59 16.00
CA ALA A 320 56.90 6.10 14.67
C ALA A 320 56.49 4.98 13.69
N LYS A 321 57.14 3.82 13.75
CA LYS A 321 56.78 2.64 12.93
C LYS A 321 55.43 2.05 13.34
N ALA A 322 55.14 1.97 14.64
CA ALA A 322 53.85 1.50 15.15
C ALA A 322 52.70 2.44 14.72
N ALA A 323 52.90 3.77 14.84
CA ALA A 323 51.93 4.75 14.38
C ALA A 323 51.70 4.70 12.86
N ALA A 324 52.75 4.49 12.07
CA ALA A 324 52.64 4.33 10.61
C ALA A 324 51.85 3.07 10.22
N ALA A 325 52.10 1.94 10.88
CA ALA A 325 51.36 0.69 10.65
C ALA A 325 49.87 0.81 11.00
N ALA A 326 49.56 1.38 12.17
CA ALA A 326 48.18 1.63 12.58
C ALA A 326 47.44 2.57 11.60
N LEU A 327 48.15 3.56 11.03
CA LEU A 327 47.57 4.44 10.01
C LEU A 327 47.27 3.69 8.70
N THR A 328 48.14 2.77 8.25
CA THR A 328 47.87 1.97 7.05
C THR A 328 46.72 0.99 7.23
N ASP A 329 46.58 0.38 8.42
CA ASP A 329 45.49 -0.56 8.71
C ASP A 329 44.13 0.16 8.72
N VAL A 330 44.04 1.32 9.39
CA VAL A 330 42.84 2.16 9.39
C VAL A 330 42.50 2.69 7.99
N GLN A 331 43.50 2.98 7.15
CA GLN A 331 43.27 3.34 5.74
C GLN A 331 42.71 2.17 4.93
N ALA A 332 43.22 0.95 5.12
CA ALA A 332 42.73 -0.25 4.47
C ALA A 332 41.29 -0.60 4.90
N GLU A 333 40.97 -0.48 6.19
CA GLU A 333 39.60 -0.66 6.70
C GLU A 333 38.64 0.40 6.15
N ALA A 334 39.04 1.68 6.15
CA ALA A 334 38.24 2.75 5.56
C ALA A 334 37.98 2.53 4.06
N GLU A 335 38.93 1.97 3.32
CA GLU A 335 38.70 1.53 1.94
C GLU A 335 37.75 0.33 1.83
N ALA A 336 37.90 -0.69 2.68
CA ALA A 336 37.01 -1.86 2.69
C ALA A 336 35.56 -1.44 2.97
N LEU A 337 35.34 -0.57 3.96
CA LEU A 337 34.02 0.00 4.28
C LEU A 337 33.47 0.84 3.11
N ARG A 338 34.29 1.68 2.46
CA ARG A 338 33.89 2.42 1.25
C ARG A 338 33.51 1.51 0.08
N ARG A 339 34.18 0.36 -0.08
CA ARG A 339 33.84 -0.66 -1.09
C ARG A 339 32.52 -1.37 -0.74
N LEU A 340 32.33 -1.74 0.53
CA LEU A 340 31.09 -2.35 1.04
C LEU A 340 29.88 -1.43 0.87
N VAL A 341 30.00 -0.14 1.23
CA VAL A 341 28.93 0.86 1.03
C VAL A 341 28.58 1.02 -0.45
N LYS A 342 29.57 1.00 -1.37
CA LYS A 342 29.31 1.01 -2.82
C LYS A 342 28.58 -0.24 -3.29
N LEU A 343 28.88 -1.42 -2.74
CA LEU A 343 28.15 -2.66 -3.05
C LEU A 343 26.71 -2.60 -2.51
N LYS A 344 26.51 -2.25 -1.23
CA LYS A 344 25.16 -2.12 -0.64
C LYS A 344 24.32 -1.03 -1.31
N THR A 345 24.93 0.05 -1.82
CA THR A 345 24.24 1.06 -2.64
C THR A 345 23.78 0.50 -3.99
N ARG A 346 24.53 -0.43 -4.60
CA ARG A 346 24.11 -1.15 -5.83
C ARG A 346 23.01 -2.16 -5.54
N GLU A 347 23.13 -2.94 -4.46
CA GLU A 347 22.08 -3.86 -4.01
C GLU A 347 20.76 -3.11 -3.75
N LEU A 348 20.79 -2.00 -3.00
CA LEU A 348 19.59 -1.19 -2.73
C LEU A 348 18.97 -0.58 -4.01
N LYS A 349 19.78 -0.25 -5.02
CA LYS A 349 19.26 0.17 -6.34
C LYS A 349 18.61 -1.00 -7.09
N ASN A 350 19.20 -2.19 -7.04
CA ASN A 350 18.63 -3.39 -7.66
C ASN A 350 17.32 -3.82 -6.97
N VAL A 351 17.27 -3.82 -5.64
CA VAL A 351 16.05 -4.09 -4.85
C VAL A 351 14.97 -3.05 -5.14
N ARG A 352 15.32 -1.76 -5.25
CA ARG A 352 14.36 -0.71 -5.63
C ARG A 352 13.80 -0.92 -7.04
N ARG A 353 14.65 -1.27 -8.02
CA ARG A 353 14.20 -1.61 -9.38
C ARG A 353 13.25 -2.80 -9.37
N LEU A 354 13.63 -3.89 -8.69
CA LEU A 354 12.81 -5.10 -8.61
C LEU A 354 11.46 -4.84 -7.92
N ALA A 355 11.44 -4.05 -6.83
CA ALA A 355 10.21 -3.65 -6.17
C ALA A 355 9.31 -2.78 -7.09
N GLN A 356 9.91 -1.90 -7.90
CA GLN A 356 9.18 -1.11 -8.90
C GLN A 356 8.64 -1.97 -10.04
N GLU A 357 9.40 -2.98 -10.49
CA GLU A 357 8.96 -3.97 -11.49
C GLU A 357 7.80 -4.84 -10.96
N VAL A 358 7.86 -5.29 -9.70
CA VAL A 358 6.75 -6.00 -9.03
C VAL A 358 5.52 -5.10 -8.86
N LEU A 359 5.69 -3.81 -8.56
CA LEU A 359 4.56 -2.87 -8.48
C LEU A 359 3.93 -2.60 -9.85
N LEU A 360 4.72 -2.52 -10.92
CA LEU A 360 4.21 -2.41 -12.30
C LEU A 360 3.47 -3.69 -12.71
N GLN A 361 4.07 -4.87 -12.52
CA GLN A 361 3.41 -6.16 -12.79
C GLN A 361 2.11 -6.32 -11.99
N ARG A 362 2.09 -5.87 -10.72
CA ARG A 362 0.86 -5.84 -9.92
C ARG A 362 -0.17 -4.88 -10.51
N SER A 363 0.23 -3.69 -10.93
CA SER A 363 -0.66 -2.71 -11.58
C SER A 363 -1.24 -3.25 -12.89
N ASP A 364 -0.44 -3.99 -13.68
CA ASP A 364 -0.88 -4.62 -14.93
C ASP A 364 -1.87 -5.77 -14.65
N VAL A 365 -1.62 -6.57 -13.62
CA VAL A 365 -2.54 -7.62 -13.15
C VAL A 365 -3.84 -7.01 -12.60
N GLU A 366 -3.79 -5.95 -11.80
CA GLU A 366 -4.97 -5.24 -11.30
C GLU A 366 -5.78 -4.62 -12.44
N ALA A 367 -5.13 -3.98 -13.41
CA ALA A 367 -5.77 -3.45 -14.62
C ALA A 367 -6.40 -4.57 -15.48
N PHE A 368 -5.74 -5.72 -15.62
CA PHE A 368 -6.27 -6.88 -16.32
C PHE A 368 -7.47 -7.52 -15.59
N LEU A 369 -7.41 -7.61 -14.26
CA LEU A 369 -8.51 -8.09 -13.42
C LEU A 369 -9.71 -7.16 -13.54
N LEU A 370 -9.53 -5.84 -13.37
CA LEU A 370 -10.58 -4.84 -13.54
C LEU A 370 -11.17 -4.87 -14.95
N SER A 371 -10.33 -4.92 -15.99
CA SER A 371 -10.76 -5.05 -17.40
C SER A 371 -11.57 -6.33 -17.64
N SER A 372 -11.16 -7.45 -17.03
CA SER A 372 -11.87 -8.72 -17.14
C SER A 372 -13.19 -8.72 -16.37
N LEU A 373 -13.24 -8.16 -15.16
CA LEU A 373 -14.48 -7.95 -14.41
C LEU A 373 -15.44 -7.01 -15.16
N HIS A 374 -14.93 -5.93 -15.77
CA HIS A 374 -15.71 -5.03 -16.62
C HIS A 374 -16.16 -5.69 -17.93
N ALA A 375 -15.48 -6.73 -18.41
CA ALA A 375 -15.93 -7.53 -19.55
C ALA A 375 -17.06 -8.48 -19.14
N VAL A 376 -16.88 -9.25 -18.05
CA VAL A 376 -17.91 -10.19 -17.56
C VAL A 376 -19.15 -9.45 -17.06
N ARG A 377 -19.02 -8.31 -16.37
CA ARG A 377 -20.16 -7.46 -15.99
C ARG A 377 -20.99 -7.05 -17.22
N ARG A 378 -20.34 -6.59 -18.29
CA ARG A 378 -21.02 -6.26 -19.55
C ARG A 378 -21.59 -7.48 -20.28
N GLU A 379 -21.03 -8.66 -20.08
CA GLU A 379 -21.55 -9.91 -20.65
C GLU A 379 -22.80 -10.37 -19.89
N VAL A 380 -22.81 -10.30 -18.55
CA VAL A 380 -23.99 -10.53 -17.70
C VAL A 380 -25.08 -9.49 -17.96
N GLU A 381 -24.73 -8.20 -18.08
CA GLU A 381 -25.65 -7.13 -18.49
C GLU A 381 -26.22 -7.37 -19.89
N ARG A 382 -25.43 -7.94 -20.83
CA ARG A 382 -25.92 -8.31 -22.17
C ARG A 382 -26.81 -9.55 -22.16
N GLU A 383 -26.50 -10.57 -21.34
CA GLU A 383 -27.34 -11.77 -21.20
C GLU A 383 -28.67 -11.46 -20.49
N SER A 384 -28.68 -10.59 -19.48
CA SER A 384 -29.92 -10.14 -18.83
C SER A 384 -30.80 -9.28 -19.75
N LEU A 385 -30.21 -8.57 -20.71
CA LEU A 385 -30.92 -7.85 -21.78
C LEU A 385 -31.42 -8.75 -22.93
N PHE A 386 -30.97 -10.01 -23.03
CA PHE A 386 -31.41 -10.96 -24.05
C PHE A 386 -31.84 -12.31 -23.44
N PRO A 387 -33.11 -12.43 -22.96
CA PRO A 387 -33.61 -13.66 -22.33
C PRO A 387 -33.68 -14.85 -23.29
N SER A 388 -32.61 -15.66 -23.32
CA SER A 388 -32.60 -16.93 -24.06
C SER A 388 -33.58 -17.92 -23.42
N HIS A 389 -34.59 -18.32 -24.18
CA HIS A 389 -35.81 -18.94 -23.64
C HIS A 389 -35.58 -20.41 -23.24
N ARG A 390 -35.22 -20.65 -21.97
CA ARG A 390 -35.23 -22.00 -21.36
C ARG A 390 -35.79 -21.93 -19.93
N GLY A 391 -37.09 -22.21 -19.81
CA GLY A 391 -37.89 -21.84 -18.64
C GLY A 391 -37.55 -22.56 -17.33
N GLY A 392 -37.86 -21.89 -16.19
CA GLY A 392 -37.53 -22.41 -14.86
C GLY A 392 -38.12 -21.69 -13.64
N GLY A 393 -39.02 -20.71 -13.80
CA GLY A 393 -39.92 -20.20 -12.74
C GLY A 393 -39.32 -19.51 -11.49
N GLY A 394 -39.57 -18.20 -11.35
CA GLY A 394 -39.54 -17.49 -10.05
C GLY A 394 -38.57 -16.30 -9.98
N GLY A 395 -38.91 -15.32 -9.13
CA GLY A 395 -38.08 -14.15 -8.84
C GLY A 395 -38.35 -12.96 -9.76
N GLY A 396 -38.76 -11.82 -9.18
CA GLY A 396 -39.03 -10.58 -9.92
C GLY A 396 -37.77 -9.79 -10.26
N GLY A 397 -37.87 -8.94 -11.28
CA GLY A 397 -36.92 -7.83 -11.49
C GLY A 397 -37.27 -6.63 -10.61
N GLY A 398 -36.39 -5.62 -10.52
CA GLY A 398 -35.07 -5.55 -11.17
C GLY A 398 -34.38 -4.21 -10.95
N PHE A 399 -33.14 -4.09 -11.41
CA PHE A 399 -32.32 -2.89 -11.22
C PHE A 399 -32.28 -2.00 -12.46
N GLY A 400 -32.92 -0.82 -12.36
CA GLY A 400 -32.84 0.23 -13.37
C GLY A 400 -31.85 1.33 -12.99
N GLY A 401 -30.82 1.54 -13.82
CA GLY A 401 -30.13 2.83 -13.95
C GLY A 401 -29.38 3.38 -12.73
N GLY A 402 -28.21 2.80 -12.40
CA GLY A 402 -27.28 3.36 -11.42
C GLY A 402 -25.84 3.41 -11.95
N GLY A 403 -25.30 4.61 -12.16
CA GLY A 403 -23.91 4.83 -12.59
C GLY A 403 -22.91 4.60 -11.46
N GLY A 404 -22.70 3.34 -11.07
CA GLY A 404 -21.82 2.96 -9.97
C GLY A 404 -21.17 1.59 -10.15
N GLY A 405 -20.09 1.38 -9.39
CA GLY A 405 -19.51 0.05 -9.22
C GLY A 405 -20.42 -0.79 -8.31
N ALA A 406 -21.23 -1.68 -8.90
CA ALA A 406 -21.74 -2.82 -8.16
C ALA A 406 -20.53 -3.66 -7.74
N ASP A 407 -20.31 -3.79 -6.44
CA ASP A 407 -19.13 -4.49 -5.93
C ASP A 407 -19.35 -5.99 -6.11
N ILE A 408 -18.29 -6.78 -6.20
CA ILE A 408 -18.41 -8.22 -6.53
C ILE A 408 -19.16 -9.02 -5.45
N LYS A 409 -19.41 -8.39 -4.31
CA LYS A 409 -20.22 -8.86 -3.18
C LYS A 409 -21.71 -8.90 -3.48
N ASP A 410 -22.20 -8.02 -4.35
CA ASP A 410 -23.64 -7.76 -4.54
C ASP A 410 -24.29 -8.71 -5.56
N LEU A 411 -23.45 -9.43 -6.33
CA LEU A 411 -23.86 -10.50 -7.24
C LEU A 411 -24.36 -11.74 -6.47
N PRO A 412 -25.35 -12.49 -6.99
CA PRO A 412 -25.76 -13.77 -6.40
C PRO A 412 -24.62 -14.81 -6.46
N TRP A 413 -24.69 -15.86 -5.64
CA TRP A 413 -23.61 -16.85 -5.54
C TRP A 413 -23.24 -17.47 -6.90
N GLU A 414 -24.23 -17.85 -7.70
CA GLU A 414 -24.03 -18.50 -9.00
C GLU A 414 -23.29 -17.61 -10.00
N ASP A 415 -23.58 -16.31 -10.02
CA ASP A 415 -22.86 -15.35 -10.86
C ASP A 415 -21.46 -15.04 -10.32
N ARG A 416 -21.27 -14.95 -9.00
CA ARG A 416 -19.92 -14.84 -8.39
C ARG A 416 -19.05 -16.04 -8.75
N GLU A 417 -19.62 -17.25 -8.70
CA GLU A 417 -18.93 -18.48 -9.09
C GLU A 417 -18.65 -18.52 -10.60
N ARG A 418 -19.60 -18.09 -11.45
CA ARG A 418 -19.41 -17.97 -12.91
C ARG A 418 -18.33 -16.96 -13.26
N VAL A 419 -18.34 -15.77 -12.65
CA VAL A 419 -17.30 -14.75 -12.77
C VAL A 419 -15.93 -15.32 -12.40
N LEU A 420 -15.82 -15.96 -11.24
CA LEU A 420 -14.57 -16.60 -10.79
C LEU A 420 -14.10 -17.69 -11.77
N ARG A 421 -14.99 -18.57 -12.23
CA ARG A 421 -14.66 -19.62 -13.21
C ARG A 421 -14.17 -19.04 -14.54
N LEU A 422 -14.80 -17.98 -15.04
CA LEU A 422 -14.34 -17.30 -16.26
C LEU A 422 -13.00 -16.60 -16.05
N LEU A 423 -12.82 -15.94 -14.91
CA LEU A 423 -11.59 -15.24 -14.51
C LEU A 423 -10.41 -16.22 -14.40
N PHE A 424 -10.57 -17.34 -13.68
CA PHE A 424 -9.54 -18.38 -13.56
C PHE A 424 -9.24 -19.07 -14.89
N SER A 425 -10.25 -19.35 -15.72
CA SER A 425 -10.05 -19.88 -17.07
C SER A 425 -9.16 -18.95 -17.91
N LYS A 426 -9.46 -17.65 -17.89
CA LYS A 426 -8.72 -16.61 -18.63
C LYS A 426 -7.31 -16.39 -18.08
N ILE A 427 -7.15 -16.37 -16.75
CA ILE A 427 -5.84 -16.28 -16.06
C ILE A 427 -4.97 -17.48 -16.42
N ASN A 428 -5.49 -18.71 -16.32
CA ASN A 428 -4.72 -19.92 -16.60
C ASN A 428 -4.29 -20.00 -18.08
N ASN A 429 -5.17 -19.61 -19.00
CA ASN A 429 -4.87 -19.58 -20.44
C ASN A 429 -3.81 -18.51 -20.77
N GLN A 430 -3.80 -17.37 -20.07
CA GLN A 430 -2.79 -16.32 -20.27
C GLN A 430 -1.46 -16.60 -19.53
N ALA A 431 -1.49 -17.29 -18.40
CA ALA A 431 -0.29 -17.80 -17.72
C ALA A 431 0.44 -18.90 -18.53
N GLN A 432 -0.26 -19.54 -19.48
CA GLN A 432 0.35 -20.40 -20.50
C GLN A 432 0.96 -19.63 -21.69
N GLN A 433 0.59 -18.36 -21.89
CA GLN A 433 1.12 -17.51 -22.97
C GLN A 433 2.25 -16.58 -22.52
N VAL A 434 2.31 -16.22 -21.23
CA VAL A 434 3.36 -15.37 -20.65
C VAL A 434 4.26 -16.22 -19.76
N HIS A 435 5.55 -16.33 -20.11
CA HIS A 435 6.54 -17.15 -19.41
C HIS A 435 6.64 -16.83 -17.91
N PHE A 436 5.93 -17.57 -17.06
CA PHE A 436 6.16 -17.62 -15.61
C PHE A 436 7.35 -18.53 -15.21
N ALA A 437 8.18 -18.91 -16.18
CA ALA A 437 9.22 -19.94 -16.06
C ALA A 437 10.63 -19.40 -15.75
N SER A 438 10.75 -18.41 -14.85
CA SER A 438 12.02 -18.13 -14.14
C SER A 438 11.85 -17.13 -12.98
N LEU A 439 11.36 -17.61 -11.83
CA LEU A 439 11.61 -16.90 -10.56
C LEU A 439 13.08 -17.14 -10.15
N PRO A 440 13.90 -16.08 -9.91
CA PRO A 440 15.26 -16.27 -9.42
C PRO A 440 15.27 -16.95 -8.04
N PRO A 441 16.16 -17.91 -7.76
CA PRO A 441 16.21 -18.59 -6.47
C PRO A 441 16.53 -17.61 -5.33
N HIS A 442 15.71 -17.62 -4.28
CA HIS A 442 15.87 -16.75 -3.12
C HIS A 442 17.15 -17.10 -2.33
N PRO A 443 17.97 -16.10 -1.90
CA PRO A 443 19.26 -16.33 -1.26
C PRO A 443 19.16 -16.73 0.23
N LEU A 444 18.14 -17.51 0.62
CA LEU A 444 17.92 -18.05 1.97
C LEU A 444 17.45 -19.52 1.92
N GLY A 445 18.07 -20.33 1.05
CA GLY A 445 17.99 -21.79 1.17
C GLY A 445 18.75 -22.27 2.40
N LEU A 446 18.21 -23.23 3.14
CA LEU A 446 18.87 -23.79 4.33
C LEU A 446 20.21 -24.46 3.97
N ALA A 447 21.22 -24.24 4.82
CA ALA A 447 22.52 -24.88 4.68
C ALA A 447 22.53 -26.28 5.33
N PRO A 448 22.97 -27.33 4.62
CA PRO A 448 23.33 -28.61 5.23
C PRO A 448 24.86 -28.81 5.33
N GLY A 449 25.31 -29.31 6.48
CA GLY A 449 26.46 -30.22 6.62
C GLY A 449 27.81 -29.92 5.93
N MET A 450 28.76 -29.41 6.73
CA MET A 450 30.18 -29.80 6.78
C MET A 450 30.86 -30.55 5.59
N GLY A 451 32.00 -30.01 5.14
CA GLY A 451 33.26 -30.78 5.18
C GLY A 451 34.05 -30.99 3.87
N THR A 452 35.33 -30.61 3.91
CA THR A 452 36.39 -30.83 2.88
C THR A 452 36.16 -30.10 1.52
N GLY A 453 37.18 -29.76 0.73
CA GLY A 453 38.63 -29.96 0.85
C GLY A 453 39.44 -28.91 0.04
N MET A 454 40.77 -29.09 -0.08
CA MET A 454 41.67 -28.09 -0.66
C MET A 454 41.65 -28.00 -2.20
N GLY A 455 41.70 -26.76 -2.71
CA GLY A 455 42.62 -26.37 -3.80
C GLY A 455 42.16 -26.56 -5.26
N GLY A 456 42.95 -25.97 -6.17
CA GLY A 456 42.80 -26.10 -7.63
C GLY A 456 42.38 -24.79 -8.31
N ALA A 457 43.17 -24.33 -9.27
CA ALA A 457 42.90 -23.12 -10.05
C ALA A 457 42.56 -23.44 -11.52
N GLY A 458 41.82 -22.54 -12.17
CA GLY A 458 42.05 -22.21 -13.59
C GLY A 458 40.96 -22.55 -14.62
N PHE A 459 40.67 -21.54 -15.46
CA PHE A 459 40.35 -21.57 -16.91
C PHE A 459 39.15 -22.37 -17.47
N GLY A 460 38.58 -21.82 -18.56
CA GLY A 460 37.59 -22.47 -19.46
C GLY A 460 36.14 -22.27 -19.01
N ALA A 461 35.19 -21.65 -19.72
CA ALA A 461 34.92 -21.36 -21.14
C ALA A 461 34.10 -22.45 -21.87
N GLU A 462 33.00 -22.01 -22.51
CA GLU A 462 32.17 -22.67 -23.54
C GLU A 462 31.46 -23.98 -23.11
N ALA A 463 30.16 -24.26 -23.31
CA ALA A 463 29.13 -23.98 -24.34
C ALA A 463 28.67 -25.31 -24.99
N SER A 464 27.49 -25.31 -25.62
CA SER A 464 26.72 -26.48 -26.08
C SER A 464 26.15 -27.36 -24.94
N GLU A 465 24.89 -27.81 -24.89
CA GLU A 465 23.82 -28.09 -25.88
C GLU A 465 24.03 -29.39 -26.69
N LEU A 466 23.32 -30.47 -26.29
CA LEU A 466 22.58 -31.38 -27.20
C LEU A 466 21.85 -32.51 -26.43
N MET A 467 20.62 -32.84 -26.87
CA MET A 467 19.87 -34.11 -26.68
C MET A 467 19.58 -34.61 -25.23
N GLY A 468 18.53 -35.40 -24.96
CA GLY A 468 17.48 -35.96 -25.83
C GLY A 468 16.26 -36.44 -25.02
N PRO A 469 15.19 -36.94 -25.67
CA PRO A 469 13.88 -37.13 -25.04
C PRO A 469 13.72 -38.44 -24.24
N GLY A 470 12.90 -38.40 -23.18
CA GLY A 470 12.43 -39.57 -22.43
C GLY A 470 10.90 -39.58 -22.35
N VAL A 471 10.27 -40.67 -22.78
CA VAL A 471 8.81 -40.86 -22.82
C VAL A 471 8.34 -41.58 -21.55
N ALA A 472 7.24 -41.13 -20.95
CA ALA A 472 6.45 -41.92 -20.01
C ALA A 472 4.95 -41.62 -20.19
N THR A 473 4.17 -42.68 -20.35
CA THR A 473 2.70 -42.66 -20.45
C THR A 473 2.06 -43.33 -19.22
N GLU A 474 0.73 -43.37 -19.20
CA GLU A 474 -0.12 -44.05 -18.21
C GLU A 474 -0.22 -43.31 -16.85
N ALA A 475 -1.39 -42.97 -16.30
CA ALA A 475 -2.68 -43.67 -16.15
C ALA A 475 -2.71 -44.63 -14.95
N GLY A 476 -3.35 -44.18 -13.87
CA GLY A 476 -3.62 -44.91 -12.62
C GLY A 476 -4.76 -44.20 -11.84
N PRO A 477 -5.61 -44.92 -11.10
CA PRO A 477 -6.94 -44.42 -10.72
C PRO A 477 -7.04 -43.80 -9.33
N ALA A 478 -8.23 -43.28 -9.02
CA ALA A 478 -8.65 -42.83 -7.69
C ALA A 478 -8.84 -43.98 -6.69
N PRO A 479 -8.99 -43.65 -5.39
CA PRO A 479 -9.87 -44.36 -4.48
C PRO A 479 -11.08 -43.49 -4.07
N GLU A 480 -12.21 -44.15 -3.83
CA GLU A 480 -13.32 -43.62 -3.02
C GLU A 480 -12.98 -43.76 -1.53
N VAL A 481 -13.52 -42.84 -0.70
CA VAL A 481 -14.19 -43.06 0.60
C VAL A 481 -14.78 -41.73 1.06
#